data_AF-A0AA95SZ09-F1
#
_entry.id   AF-A0AA95SZ09-F1
#
_cell.length_a   1.000
_cell.length_b   1.000
_cell.length_c   1.000
_cell.angle_alpha   90.00
_cell.angle_beta   90.00
_cell.angle_gamma   90.00
#
_symmetry.space_group_name_H-M   'P 1'
#
loop_
_entity.id
_entity.type
_entity.pdbx_description
1 polymer ?
#
loop_
_entity_poly.entity_id
_entity_poly.type
_entity_poly.pdbx_seq_one_letter_code
_entity_poly.pdbx_strand_id
1 'polypeptide(L)'
;MQEIKSRLLKQLDQQIAAAPSPVQAACFKAKRAMLLARHGALVEAREELTGLHQLAFQHPHPEIGAWLHMAEGLMSYYTDFSASTQDKVQRAYAIAKSVGIGEIEALACAWLAQLAYVRHDLPAMLAHVRTCLQTAAPEHRVARSRACMCMGLAWHYAGAQELAQPWYAKARAHAAAEGDDATLSALMYNMAEMRTAEARRLALAAPAQARPELLLGVDSVRHYDAAVGAAAMAGLTPVLRAQILAIQGDYEQARQLYEEHLPLAMSRGLERLGSSLLADLAWCRINCGQREHALHQAREAEIELDPRCDVDDRAATHSRLAQVYAALDDQANAQRHTAAAEREWAEFARQQQSWREQLAAAALTPS
;
A
#
# COMPACT_ATOMS: atom_id res chain seq x y z
N MET A 1 9.90 0.73 -23.51
CA MET A 1 10.22 0.75 -22.07
C MET A 1 10.34 2.20 -21.66
N GLN A 2 9.56 2.67 -20.69
CA GLN A 2 9.63 4.05 -20.24
C GLN A 2 10.91 4.23 -19.42
N GLU A 3 11.72 5.23 -19.75
CA GLU A 3 12.99 5.50 -19.06
C GLU A 3 12.73 5.97 -17.62
N ILE A 4 13.33 5.33 -16.62
CA ILE A 4 13.24 5.75 -15.22
C ILE A 4 14.09 7.01 -15.02
N LYS A 5 13.46 8.09 -14.60
CA LYS A 5 14.12 9.37 -14.31
C LYS A 5 14.28 9.53 -12.81
N SER A 6 15.21 8.77 -12.22
CA SER A 6 15.48 8.77 -10.77
C SER A 6 16.88 9.27 -10.45
N ARG A 7 16.96 10.27 -9.56
CA ARG A 7 18.26 10.78 -9.06
C ARG A 7 18.98 9.72 -8.22
N LEU A 8 18.24 9.02 -7.36
CA LEU A 8 18.79 7.98 -6.50
C LEU A 8 19.34 6.80 -7.32
N LEU A 9 18.67 6.42 -8.42
CA LEU A 9 19.18 5.37 -9.31
C LEU A 9 20.54 5.74 -9.91
N LYS A 10 20.67 6.98 -10.41
CA LYS A 10 21.94 7.50 -10.93
C LYS A 10 23.04 7.54 -9.85
N GLN A 11 22.69 7.89 -8.62
CA GLN A 11 23.64 7.87 -7.50
C GLN A 11 24.10 6.45 -7.18
N LEU A 12 23.19 5.48 -7.18
CA LEU A 12 23.53 4.07 -6.98
C LEU A 12 24.45 3.55 -8.09
N ASP A 13 24.22 3.91 -9.35
CA ASP A 13 25.12 3.55 -10.46
C ASP A 13 26.55 4.09 -10.24
N GLN A 14 26.67 5.34 -9.79
CA GLN A 14 27.96 5.95 -9.45
C GLN A 14 28.63 5.25 -8.27
N GLN A 15 27.86 4.91 -7.23
CA GLN A 15 28.36 4.18 -6.05
C GLN A 15 28.82 2.76 -6.39
N ILE A 16 28.12 2.07 -7.28
CA ILE A 16 28.54 0.74 -7.79
C ILE A 16 29.87 0.86 -8.52
N ALA A 17 30.02 1.85 -9.42
CA ALA A 17 31.24 2.04 -10.18
C ALA A 17 32.44 2.46 -9.30
N ALA A 18 32.19 3.25 -8.25
CA ALA A 18 33.21 3.73 -7.32
C ALA A 18 33.48 2.79 -6.13
N ALA A 19 32.82 1.63 -6.06
CA ALA A 19 32.91 0.75 -4.91
C ALA A 19 34.33 0.16 -4.74
N PRO A 20 34.98 0.34 -3.56
CA PRO A 20 36.33 -0.15 -3.29
C PRO A 20 36.43 -1.67 -3.13
N SER A 21 35.30 -2.38 -3.00
CA SER A 21 35.29 -3.84 -2.88
C SER A 21 34.12 -4.48 -3.62
N PRO A 22 34.26 -5.75 -4.06
CA PRO A 22 33.16 -6.51 -4.65
C PRO A 22 31.95 -6.65 -3.72
N VAL A 23 32.19 -6.77 -2.41
CA VAL A 23 31.12 -6.86 -1.39
C VAL A 23 30.32 -5.56 -1.36
N GLN A 24 30.98 -4.41 -1.31
CA GLN A 24 30.30 -3.12 -1.28
C GLN A 24 29.56 -2.83 -2.59
N ALA A 25 30.16 -3.18 -3.73
CA ALA A 25 29.49 -3.11 -5.03
C ALA A 25 28.21 -3.97 -5.05
N ALA A 26 28.26 -5.18 -4.48
CA ALA A 26 27.11 -6.07 -4.38
C ALA A 26 25.99 -5.48 -3.49
N CYS A 27 26.35 -4.83 -2.39
CA CYS A 27 25.39 -4.15 -1.52
C CYS A 27 24.68 -3.00 -2.25
N PHE A 28 25.42 -2.18 -3.02
CA PHE A 28 24.80 -1.13 -3.84
C PHE A 28 23.94 -1.68 -4.97
N LYS A 29 24.35 -2.80 -5.60
CA LYS A 29 23.51 -3.51 -6.59
C LYS A 29 22.22 -4.03 -5.96
N ALA A 30 22.25 -4.56 -4.74
CA ALA A 30 21.02 -4.95 -4.06
C ALA A 30 20.09 -3.75 -3.81
N LYS A 31 20.65 -2.59 -3.40
CA LYS A 31 19.89 -1.33 -3.28
C LYS A 31 19.29 -0.86 -4.60
N ARG A 32 20.03 -1.01 -5.70
CA ARG A 32 19.56 -0.71 -7.06
C ARG A 32 18.41 -1.63 -7.45
N ALA A 33 18.54 -2.94 -7.25
CA ALA A 33 17.47 -3.91 -7.51
C ALA A 33 16.19 -3.59 -6.73
N MET A 34 16.31 -3.23 -5.44
CA MET A 34 15.19 -2.75 -4.64
C MET A 34 14.52 -1.52 -5.25
N LEU A 35 15.30 -0.53 -5.67
CA LEU A 35 14.77 0.70 -6.26
C LEU A 35 14.08 0.43 -7.61
N LEU A 36 14.67 -0.41 -8.45
CA LEU A 36 14.08 -0.86 -9.73
C LEU A 36 12.73 -1.54 -9.49
N ALA A 37 12.66 -2.47 -8.54
CA ALA A 37 11.41 -3.13 -8.18
C ALA A 37 10.34 -2.12 -7.72
N ARG A 38 10.73 -1.11 -6.93
CA ARG A 38 9.84 -0.05 -6.45
C ARG A 38 9.37 0.92 -7.57
N HIS A 39 10.10 1.00 -8.67
CA HIS A 39 9.67 1.70 -9.89
C HIS A 39 8.82 0.80 -10.82
N GLY A 40 8.72 -0.50 -10.55
CA GLY A 40 8.04 -1.46 -11.42
C GLY A 40 8.90 -2.05 -12.54
N ALA A 41 10.21 -1.77 -12.55
CA ALA A 41 11.20 -2.38 -13.45
C ALA A 41 11.60 -3.79 -12.94
N LEU A 42 10.60 -4.68 -12.92
CA LEU A 42 10.71 -6.02 -12.33
C LEU A 42 11.68 -6.93 -13.10
N VAL A 43 11.81 -6.76 -14.42
CA VAL A 43 12.71 -7.58 -15.24
C VAL A 43 14.16 -7.24 -14.88
N GLU A 44 14.51 -5.96 -14.88
CA GLU A 44 15.84 -5.47 -14.57
C GLU A 44 16.23 -5.74 -13.12
N ALA A 45 15.28 -5.59 -12.18
CA ALA A 45 15.51 -5.97 -10.79
C ALA A 45 15.84 -7.47 -10.66
N ARG A 46 15.14 -8.34 -11.40
CA ARG A 46 15.38 -9.79 -11.38
C ARG A 46 16.72 -10.17 -11.98
N GLU A 47 17.14 -9.50 -13.04
CA GLU A 47 18.47 -9.71 -13.64
C GLU A 47 19.59 -9.38 -12.63
N GLU A 48 19.48 -8.25 -11.92
CA GLU A 48 20.44 -7.90 -10.87
C GLU A 48 20.47 -8.92 -9.72
N LEU A 49 19.31 -9.37 -9.25
CA LEU A 49 19.21 -10.38 -8.19
C LEU A 49 19.83 -11.71 -8.60
N THR A 50 19.67 -12.11 -9.87
CA THR A 50 20.30 -13.32 -10.41
C THR A 50 21.82 -13.25 -10.32
N GLY A 51 22.41 -12.10 -10.66
CA GLY A 51 23.85 -11.89 -10.51
C GLY A 51 24.31 -11.90 -9.04
N LEU A 52 23.51 -11.33 -8.13
CA LEU A 52 23.80 -11.34 -6.70
C LEU A 52 23.72 -12.75 -6.09
N HIS A 53 22.78 -13.60 -6.55
CA HIS A 53 22.71 -15.01 -6.14
C HIS A 53 23.98 -15.77 -6.49
N GLN A 54 24.44 -15.63 -7.74
CA GLN A 54 25.66 -16.29 -8.18
C GLN A 54 26.87 -15.84 -7.34
N LEU A 55 26.97 -14.54 -7.05
CA LEU A 55 28.04 -13.99 -6.23
C LEU A 55 27.98 -14.51 -4.78
N ALA A 56 26.80 -14.48 -4.15
CA ALA A 56 26.61 -14.93 -2.77
C ALA A 56 26.88 -16.44 -2.62
N PHE A 57 26.59 -17.23 -3.66
CA PHE A 57 26.91 -18.66 -3.70
C PHE A 57 28.41 -18.91 -3.78
N GLN A 58 29.13 -18.15 -4.61
CA GLN A 58 30.59 -18.28 -4.77
C GLN A 58 31.37 -17.72 -3.57
N HIS A 59 30.85 -16.64 -2.95
CA HIS A 59 31.48 -15.93 -1.85
C HIS A 59 30.45 -15.61 -0.76
N PRO A 60 30.15 -16.58 0.13
CA PRO A 60 29.19 -16.37 1.22
C PRO A 60 29.65 -15.23 2.14
N HIS A 61 28.85 -14.17 2.21
CA HIS A 61 29.10 -13.02 3.08
C HIS A 61 27.78 -12.58 3.73
N PRO A 62 27.71 -12.43 5.06
CA PRO A 62 26.44 -12.16 5.76
C PRO A 62 25.81 -10.84 5.32
N GLU A 63 26.61 -9.82 5.02
CA GLU A 63 26.11 -8.54 4.52
C GLU A 63 25.44 -8.66 3.15
N ILE A 64 26.02 -9.46 2.23
CA ILE A 64 25.42 -9.72 0.92
C ILE A 64 24.13 -10.51 1.12
N GLY A 65 24.15 -11.54 1.97
CA GLY A 65 22.96 -12.34 2.28
C GLY A 65 21.81 -11.51 2.86
N ALA A 66 22.11 -10.58 3.77
CA ALA A 66 21.11 -9.68 4.35
C ALA A 66 20.50 -8.74 3.30
N TRP A 67 21.33 -8.09 2.48
CA TRP A 67 20.86 -7.22 1.39
C TRP A 67 20.09 -7.98 0.32
N LEU A 68 20.52 -9.20 0.02
CA LEU A 68 19.88 -10.04 -0.97
C LEU A 68 18.47 -10.42 -0.53
N HIS A 69 18.30 -10.96 0.69
CA HIS A 69 16.98 -11.28 1.21
C HIS A 69 16.08 -10.06 1.32
N MET A 70 16.64 -8.89 1.63
CA MET A 70 15.90 -7.64 1.61
C MET A 70 15.34 -7.35 0.22
N ALA A 71 16.19 -7.44 -0.80
CA ALA A 71 15.84 -7.14 -2.18
C ALA A 71 14.87 -8.18 -2.79
N GLU A 72 15.04 -9.46 -2.49
CA GLU A 72 14.08 -10.51 -2.87
C GLU A 72 12.71 -10.31 -2.20
N GLY A 73 12.70 -9.83 -0.94
CA GLY A 73 11.47 -9.48 -0.22
C GLY A 73 10.68 -8.41 -0.96
N LEU A 74 11.35 -7.31 -1.33
CA LEU A 74 10.73 -6.22 -2.10
C LEU A 74 10.32 -6.68 -3.50
N MET A 75 11.14 -7.48 -4.17
CA MET A 75 10.80 -8.06 -5.47
C MET A 75 9.50 -8.87 -5.40
N SER A 76 9.34 -9.66 -4.33
CA SER A 76 8.11 -10.42 -4.08
C SER A 76 6.93 -9.47 -3.84
N TYR A 77 7.13 -8.42 -3.02
CA TYR A 77 6.08 -7.46 -2.69
C TYR A 77 5.49 -6.78 -3.93
N TYR A 78 6.35 -6.34 -4.86
CA TYR A 78 5.91 -5.64 -6.08
C TYR A 78 5.51 -6.56 -7.23
N THR A 79 5.69 -7.88 -7.11
CA THR A 79 5.24 -8.85 -8.13
C THR A 79 3.78 -9.22 -7.91
N ASP A 80 3.41 -9.59 -6.68
CA ASP A 80 2.12 -10.21 -6.37
C ASP A 80 1.64 -9.90 -4.93
N PHE A 81 2.28 -8.95 -4.23
CA PHE A 81 2.03 -8.67 -2.82
C PHE A 81 2.10 -9.93 -1.92
N SER A 82 2.94 -10.90 -2.28
CA SER A 82 3.00 -12.22 -1.66
C SER A 82 3.30 -12.21 -0.16
N ALA A 83 2.69 -13.16 0.56
CA ALA A 83 3.02 -13.50 1.94
C ALA A 83 4.52 -13.83 2.13
N SER A 84 5.20 -14.30 1.07
CA SER A 84 6.63 -14.62 1.12
C SER A 84 7.53 -13.39 1.28
N THR A 85 7.02 -12.17 1.10
CA THR A 85 7.75 -10.93 1.41
C THR A 85 8.15 -10.89 2.88
N GLN A 86 7.23 -11.25 3.78
CA GLN A 86 7.49 -11.18 5.23
C GLN A 86 8.67 -12.07 5.61
N ASP A 87 8.67 -13.33 5.20
CA ASP A 87 9.73 -14.28 5.54
C ASP A 87 11.10 -13.79 5.07
N LYS A 88 11.17 -13.24 3.85
CA LYS A 88 12.41 -12.73 3.27
C LYS A 88 12.93 -11.51 4.02
N VAL A 89 12.06 -10.53 4.31
CA VAL A 89 12.44 -9.33 5.09
C VAL A 89 12.80 -9.70 6.53
N GLN A 90 12.13 -10.68 7.14
CA GLN A 90 12.44 -11.19 8.48
C GLN A 90 13.83 -11.83 8.53
N ARG A 91 14.22 -12.59 7.48
CA ARG A 91 15.57 -13.16 7.35
C ARG A 91 16.62 -12.07 7.19
N ALA A 92 16.37 -11.06 6.36
CA ALA A 92 17.25 -9.90 6.22
C ALA A 92 17.47 -9.21 7.57
N TYR A 93 16.40 -8.97 8.34
CA TYR A 93 16.47 -8.41 9.68
C TYR A 93 17.31 -9.29 10.63
N ALA A 94 17.04 -10.59 10.69
CA ALA A 94 17.74 -11.51 11.59
C ALA A 94 19.24 -11.57 11.31
N ILE A 95 19.64 -11.65 10.04
CA ILE A 95 21.06 -11.63 9.64
C ILE A 95 21.66 -10.29 10.01
N ALA A 96 21.07 -9.17 9.58
CA ALA A 96 21.58 -7.83 9.83
C ALA A 96 21.82 -7.57 11.33
N LYS A 97 20.85 -7.95 12.17
CA LYS A 97 20.96 -7.84 13.63
C LYS A 97 22.09 -8.69 14.20
N SER A 98 22.26 -9.93 13.71
CA SER A 98 23.30 -10.84 14.21
C SER A 98 24.72 -10.37 13.93
N VAL A 99 24.92 -9.62 12.84
CA VAL A 99 26.24 -9.09 12.43
C VAL A 99 26.38 -7.58 12.59
N GLY A 100 25.39 -6.90 13.16
CA GLY A 100 25.45 -5.47 13.49
C GLY A 100 25.35 -4.51 12.30
N ILE A 101 24.64 -4.88 11.22
CA ILE A 101 24.46 -4.01 10.03
C ILE A 101 23.24 -3.11 10.24
N GLY A 102 23.44 -2.00 10.95
CA GLY A 102 22.36 -1.08 11.34
C GLY A 102 21.56 -0.50 10.16
N GLU A 103 22.18 -0.33 8.99
CA GLU A 103 21.47 0.16 7.79
C GLU A 103 20.36 -0.80 7.35
N ILE A 104 20.67 -2.09 7.26
CA ILE A 104 19.70 -3.12 6.86
C ILE A 104 18.71 -3.35 7.99
N GLU A 105 19.16 -3.36 9.24
CA GLU A 105 18.29 -3.54 10.41
C GLU A 105 17.17 -2.50 10.43
N ALA A 106 17.53 -1.21 10.27
CA ALA A 106 16.57 -0.12 10.23
C ALA A 106 15.62 -0.23 9.03
N LEU A 107 16.15 -0.51 7.84
CA LEU A 107 15.33 -0.62 6.64
C LEU A 107 14.37 -1.82 6.70
N ALA A 108 14.83 -2.97 7.17
CA ALA A 108 14.02 -4.16 7.35
C ALA A 108 12.90 -3.90 8.38
N CYS A 109 13.21 -3.23 9.50
CA CYS A 109 12.19 -2.79 10.45
C CYS A 109 11.15 -1.86 9.81
N ALA A 110 11.56 -0.89 8.99
CA ALA A 110 10.61 0.00 8.30
C ALA A 110 9.66 -0.76 7.36
N TRP A 111 10.14 -1.81 6.70
CA TRP A 111 9.30 -2.66 5.84
C TRP A 111 8.44 -3.64 6.62
N LEU A 112 8.95 -4.24 7.70
CA LEU A 112 8.14 -5.08 8.59
C LEU A 112 7.03 -4.28 9.26
N ALA A 113 7.28 -3.01 9.60
CA ALA A 113 6.24 -2.10 10.07
C ALA A 113 5.12 -1.91 9.03
N GLN A 114 5.48 -1.65 7.76
CA GLN A 114 4.49 -1.54 6.67
C GLN A 114 3.69 -2.83 6.51
N LEU A 115 4.35 -4.00 6.54
CA LEU A 115 3.67 -5.29 6.43
C LEU A 115 2.73 -5.56 7.61
N ALA A 116 3.14 -5.18 8.82
CA ALA A 116 2.30 -5.27 10.01
C ALA A 116 1.09 -4.33 9.92
N TYR A 117 1.27 -3.11 9.40
CA TYR A 117 0.17 -2.18 9.10
C TYR A 117 -0.84 -2.80 8.14
N VAL A 118 -0.40 -3.38 7.02
CA VAL A 118 -1.28 -4.02 6.03
C VAL A 118 -2.08 -5.19 6.60
N ARG A 119 -1.58 -5.86 7.65
CA ARG A 119 -2.28 -6.93 8.37
C ARG A 119 -3.04 -6.44 9.60
N HIS A 120 -3.09 -5.13 9.83
CA HIS A 120 -3.67 -4.51 11.02
C HIS A 120 -3.09 -5.01 12.36
N ASP A 121 -1.83 -5.47 12.36
CA ASP A 121 -1.07 -5.82 13.56
C ASP A 121 -0.35 -4.57 14.10
N LEU A 122 -1.13 -3.72 14.77
CA LEU A 122 -0.65 -2.46 15.33
C LEU A 122 0.50 -2.65 16.36
N PRO A 123 0.46 -3.62 17.28
CA PRO A 123 1.57 -3.86 18.20
C PRO A 123 2.88 -4.18 17.50
N ALA A 124 2.88 -5.07 16.50
CA ALA A 124 4.09 -5.38 15.74
C ALA A 124 4.56 -4.17 14.92
N MET A 125 3.63 -3.43 14.31
CA MET A 125 3.93 -2.20 13.58
C MET A 125 4.68 -1.20 14.47
N LEU A 126 4.15 -0.91 15.66
CA LEU A 126 4.76 0.02 16.62
C LEU A 126 6.13 -0.44 17.11
N ALA A 127 6.30 -1.74 17.38
CA ALA A 127 7.59 -2.31 17.79
C ALA A 127 8.66 -2.12 16.69
N HIS A 128 8.29 -2.37 15.44
CA HIS A 128 9.19 -2.20 14.30
C HIS A 128 9.49 -0.73 13.98
N VAL A 129 8.50 0.17 14.04
CA VAL A 129 8.76 1.62 13.89
C VAL A 129 9.73 2.09 14.97
N ARG A 130 9.51 1.72 16.24
CA ARG A 130 10.40 2.10 17.33
C ARG A 130 11.84 1.64 17.09
N THR A 131 12.01 0.38 16.73
CA THR A 131 13.33 -0.21 16.44
C THR A 131 13.99 0.49 15.25
N CYS A 132 13.22 0.76 14.19
CA CYS A 132 13.70 1.51 13.03
C CYS A 132 14.22 2.89 13.42
N LEU A 133 13.43 3.69 14.16
CA LEU A 133 13.82 5.06 14.51
C LEU A 133 15.00 5.11 15.49
N GLN A 134 15.16 4.09 16.35
CA GLN A 134 16.28 3.95 17.27
C GLN A 134 17.58 3.52 16.57
N THR A 135 17.48 2.66 15.57
CA THR A 135 18.65 2.06 14.88
C THR A 135 19.07 2.86 13.65
N ALA A 136 18.14 3.57 13.01
CA ALA A 136 18.42 4.36 11.82
C ALA A 136 19.36 5.53 12.15
N ALA A 137 20.54 5.54 11.52
CA ALA A 137 21.38 6.72 11.48
C ALA A 137 20.58 7.95 11.00
N PRO A 138 20.94 9.18 11.40
CA PRO A 138 20.27 10.40 10.93
C PRO A 138 20.21 10.51 9.41
N GLU A 139 21.25 9.99 8.75
CA GLU A 139 21.42 10.02 7.30
C GLU A 139 20.60 8.93 6.58
N HIS A 140 20.07 7.94 7.30
CA HIS A 140 19.31 6.83 6.73
C HIS A 140 17.86 7.24 6.41
N ARG A 141 17.75 8.13 5.43
CA ARG A 141 16.50 8.81 5.05
C ARG A 141 15.49 7.84 4.45
N VAL A 142 15.91 6.77 3.78
CA VAL A 142 15.00 5.77 3.20
C VAL A 142 14.20 5.04 4.29
N ALA A 143 14.88 4.52 5.33
CA ALA A 143 14.21 3.84 6.43
C ALA A 143 13.32 4.78 7.23
N ARG A 144 13.84 5.99 7.55
CA ARG A 144 13.09 7.02 8.29
C ARG A 144 11.86 7.50 7.53
N SER A 145 11.97 7.70 6.22
CA SER A 145 10.83 8.10 5.38
C SER A 145 9.70 7.07 5.45
N ARG A 146 10.05 5.78 5.30
CA ARG A 146 9.08 4.69 5.31
C ARG A 146 8.45 4.48 6.69
N ALA A 147 9.22 4.56 7.77
CA ALA A 147 8.69 4.53 9.13
C ALA A 147 7.73 5.70 9.40
N CYS A 148 8.06 6.91 8.94
CA CYS A 148 7.17 8.06 9.07
C CYS A 148 5.90 7.90 8.23
N MET A 149 6.00 7.38 7.01
CA MET A 149 4.84 7.10 6.16
C MET A 149 3.90 6.09 6.83
N CYS A 150 4.44 5.01 7.39
CA CYS A 150 3.66 3.99 8.12
C CYS A 150 2.92 4.59 9.33
N MET A 151 3.59 5.43 10.13
CA MET A 151 2.92 6.15 11.24
C MET A 151 1.85 7.11 10.76
N GLY A 152 2.08 7.83 9.66
CA GLY A 152 1.08 8.70 9.05
C GLY A 152 -0.16 7.92 8.63
N LEU A 153 0.03 6.77 7.97
CA LEU A 153 -1.05 5.86 7.61
C LEU A 153 -1.83 5.37 8.81
N ALA A 154 -1.15 4.93 9.87
CA ALA A 154 -1.82 4.43 11.07
C ALA A 154 -2.67 5.52 11.76
N TRP A 155 -2.16 6.75 11.90
CA TRP A 155 -2.95 7.86 12.45
C TRP A 155 -4.13 8.24 11.55
N HIS A 156 -3.96 8.19 10.23
CA HIS A 156 -5.03 8.48 9.27
C HIS A 156 -6.13 7.41 9.31
N TYR A 157 -5.75 6.13 9.30
CA TYR A 157 -6.65 4.99 9.49
C TYR A 157 -7.41 5.10 10.81
N ALA A 158 -6.74 5.53 11.88
CA ALA A 158 -7.35 5.79 13.18
C ALA A 158 -8.25 7.04 13.21
N GLY A 159 -8.49 7.71 12.08
CA GLY A 159 -9.35 8.89 11.98
C GLY A 159 -8.77 10.16 12.61
N ALA A 160 -7.47 10.20 12.90
CA ALA A 160 -6.78 11.35 13.48
C ALA A 160 -5.91 12.06 12.44
N GLN A 161 -6.55 12.62 11.42
CA GLN A 161 -5.88 13.16 10.23
C GLN A 161 -4.90 14.30 10.56
N GLU A 162 -5.22 15.14 11.54
CA GLU A 162 -4.33 16.20 12.02
C GLU A 162 -3.02 15.65 12.59
N LEU A 163 -3.08 14.53 13.32
CA LEU A 163 -1.90 13.84 13.87
C LEU A 163 -1.11 13.11 12.80
N ALA A 164 -1.74 12.71 11.70
CA ALA A 164 -1.06 12.09 10.56
C ALA A 164 -0.19 13.07 9.77
N GLN A 165 -0.58 14.35 9.68
CA GLN A 165 0.10 15.33 8.80
C GLN A 165 1.59 15.54 9.11
N PRO A 166 2.01 15.72 10.37
CA PRO A 166 3.43 15.86 10.69
C PRO A 166 4.27 14.66 10.25
N TRP A 167 3.71 13.45 10.34
CA TRP A 167 4.38 12.22 9.89
C TRP A 167 4.51 12.16 8.37
N TYR A 168 3.46 12.49 7.63
CA TYR A 168 3.54 12.56 6.16
C TYR A 168 4.51 13.65 5.69
N ALA A 169 4.53 14.81 6.35
CA ALA A 169 5.46 15.89 6.05
C ALA A 169 6.92 15.43 6.24
N LYS A 170 7.19 14.70 7.35
CA LYS A 170 8.52 14.16 7.61
C LYS A 170 8.92 13.06 6.63
N ALA A 171 7.99 12.17 6.29
CA ALA A 171 8.21 11.14 5.28
C ALA A 171 8.61 11.77 3.93
N ARG A 172 7.88 12.79 3.49
CA ARG A 172 8.17 13.55 2.27
C ARG A 172 9.53 14.22 2.32
N ALA A 173 9.86 14.88 3.43
CA ALA A 173 11.13 15.58 3.60
C ALA A 173 12.32 14.62 3.45
N HIS A 174 12.28 13.46 4.12
CA HIS A 174 13.31 12.42 4.00
C HIS A 174 13.43 11.90 2.57
N ALA A 175 12.32 11.55 1.92
CA ALA A 175 12.34 11.02 0.55
C ALA A 175 12.86 12.04 -0.47
N ALA A 176 12.44 13.31 -0.37
CA ALA A 176 12.91 14.39 -1.25
C ALA A 176 14.41 14.69 -1.05
N ALA A 177 14.87 14.66 0.20
CA ALA A 177 16.27 14.88 0.54
C ALA A 177 17.17 13.73 0.02
N GLU A 178 16.65 12.50 -0.01
CA GLU A 178 17.32 11.36 -0.63
C GLU A 178 17.26 11.43 -2.17
N GLY A 179 16.16 11.95 -2.73
CA GLY A 179 15.84 11.81 -4.16
C GLY A 179 15.19 10.47 -4.47
N ASP A 180 14.47 9.93 -3.49
CA ASP A 180 13.74 8.68 -3.59
C ASP A 180 12.33 8.92 -4.15
N ASP A 181 12.27 9.13 -5.46
CA ASP A 181 11.04 9.39 -6.20
C ASP A 181 10.02 8.26 -6.05
N ALA A 182 10.47 7.01 -5.93
CA ALA A 182 9.60 5.87 -5.70
C ALA A 182 8.92 5.91 -4.33
N THR A 183 9.59 6.42 -3.28
CA THR A 183 8.93 6.62 -1.97
C THR A 183 7.95 7.78 -2.02
N LEU A 184 8.26 8.86 -2.75
CA LEU A 184 7.34 9.98 -2.95
C LEU A 184 6.06 9.56 -3.68
N SER A 185 6.20 8.79 -4.75
CA SER A 185 5.07 8.18 -5.47
C SER A 185 4.20 7.34 -4.54
N ALA A 186 4.80 6.40 -3.79
CA ALA A 186 4.07 5.56 -2.84
C ALA A 186 3.36 6.39 -1.75
N LEU A 187 4.01 7.43 -1.23
CA LEU A 187 3.42 8.34 -0.25
C LEU A 187 2.20 9.07 -0.82
N MET A 188 2.28 9.59 -2.05
CA MET A 188 1.16 10.26 -2.71
C MET A 188 -0.01 9.30 -2.93
N TYR A 189 0.27 8.08 -3.41
CA TYR A 189 -0.74 7.04 -3.59
C TYR A 189 -1.44 6.71 -2.27
N ASN A 190 -0.68 6.37 -1.23
CA ASN A 190 -1.23 5.99 0.08
C ASN A 190 -2.05 7.12 0.72
N MET A 191 -1.65 8.38 0.54
CA MET A 191 -2.44 9.53 1.01
C MET A 191 -3.75 9.68 0.23
N ALA A 192 -3.73 9.46 -1.09
CA ALA A 192 -4.93 9.51 -1.93
C ALA A 192 -5.88 8.36 -1.59
N GLU A 193 -5.36 7.15 -1.43
CA GLU A 193 -6.10 5.97 -0.99
C GLU A 193 -6.84 6.23 0.32
N MET A 194 -6.13 6.75 1.35
CA MET A 194 -6.76 6.98 2.65
C MET A 194 -7.85 8.05 2.63
N ARG A 195 -7.66 9.11 1.85
CA ARG A 195 -8.69 10.15 1.65
C ARG A 195 -9.91 9.59 0.92
N THR A 196 -9.69 8.73 -0.07
CA THR A 196 -10.78 8.06 -0.79
C THR A 196 -11.52 7.10 0.13
N ALA A 197 -10.82 6.30 0.94
CA ALA A 197 -11.45 5.40 1.90
C ALA A 197 -12.31 6.16 2.92
N GLU A 198 -11.80 7.28 3.44
CA GLU A 198 -12.57 8.16 4.33
C GLU A 198 -13.81 8.73 3.64
N ALA A 199 -13.67 9.27 2.43
CA ALA A 199 -14.78 9.81 1.67
C ALA A 199 -15.82 8.74 1.33
N ARG A 200 -15.37 7.53 0.97
CA ARG A 200 -16.21 6.36 0.69
C ARG A 200 -17.04 5.97 1.90
N ARG A 201 -16.42 5.88 3.07
CA ARG A 201 -17.12 5.60 4.33
C ARG A 201 -18.22 6.63 4.60
N LEU A 202 -17.92 7.92 4.44
CA LEU A 202 -18.91 8.98 4.63
C LEU A 202 -20.06 8.89 3.62
N ALA A 203 -19.75 8.59 2.36
CA ALA A 203 -20.70 8.40 1.27
C ALA A 203 -21.63 7.19 1.46
N LEU A 204 -21.17 6.16 2.17
CA LEU A 204 -21.98 4.97 2.46
C LEU A 204 -22.93 5.20 3.64
N ALA A 205 -22.60 6.10 4.56
CA ALA A 205 -23.45 6.46 5.69
C ALA A 205 -24.52 7.50 5.34
N ALA A 206 -24.21 8.42 4.41
CA ALA A 206 -25.13 9.46 3.96
C ALA A 206 -24.82 9.84 2.51
N PRO A 207 -25.78 10.43 1.76
CA PRO A 207 -25.53 10.92 0.42
C PRO A 207 -24.29 11.82 0.38
N ALA A 208 -23.31 11.43 -0.44
CA ALA A 208 -22.05 12.14 -0.53
C ALA A 208 -22.22 13.47 -1.25
N GLN A 209 -21.52 14.50 -0.76
CA GLN A 209 -21.27 15.69 -1.56
C GLN A 209 -20.10 15.42 -2.50
N ALA A 210 -20.15 15.99 -3.71
CA ALA A 210 -19.04 15.92 -4.65
C ALA A 210 -17.77 16.53 -4.04
N ARG A 211 -16.68 15.76 -4.07
CA ARG A 211 -15.35 16.14 -3.57
C ARG A 211 -14.34 16.14 -4.71
N PRO A 212 -14.32 17.18 -5.57
CA PRO A 212 -13.43 17.23 -6.75
C PRO A 212 -11.95 17.12 -6.38
N GLU A 213 -11.57 17.50 -5.16
CA GLU A 213 -10.21 17.37 -4.63
C GLU A 213 -9.68 15.93 -4.57
N LEU A 214 -10.56 14.92 -4.52
CA LEU A 214 -10.16 13.51 -4.53
C LEU A 214 -9.60 13.11 -5.90
N LEU A 215 -10.26 13.52 -6.99
CA LEU A 215 -9.79 13.26 -8.35
C LEU A 215 -8.45 13.97 -8.60
N LEU A 216 -8.31 15.22 -8.14
CA LEU A 216 -7.04 15.94 -8.22
C LEU A 216 -5.90 15.19 -7.52
N GLY A 217 -6.17 14.56 -6.38
CA GLY A 217 -5.21 13.72 -5.67
C GLY A 217 -4.75 12.53 -6.50
N VAL A 218 -5.68 11.77 -7.08
CA VAL A 218 -5.36 10.58 -7.89
C VAL A 218 -4.70 10.95 -9.23
N ASP A 219 -5.16 12.02 -9.87
CA ASP A 219 -4.53 12.54 -11.09
C ASP A 219 -3.09 13.01 -10.81
N SER A 220 -2.83 13.59 -9.63
CA SER A 220 -1.48 13.98 -9.22
C SER A 220 -0.55 12.78 -9.09
N VAL A 221 -1.04 11.64 -8.57
CA VAL A 221 -0.26 10.39 -8.53
C VAL A 221 0.10 9.95 -9.95
N ARG A 222 -0.88 9.89 -10.85
CA ARG A 222 -0.66 9.50 -12.25
C ARG A 222 0.37 10.41 -12.95
N HIS A 223 0.24 11.72 -12.80
CA HIS A 223 1.16 12.67 -13.43
C HIS A 223 2.58 12.57 -12.87
N TYR A 224 2.70 12.40 -11.55
CA TYR A 224 4.00 12.23 -10.91
C TYR A 224 4.66 10.93 -11.34
N ASP A 225 3.94 9.81 -11.32
CA ASP A 225 4.42 8.50 -11.78
C ASP A 225 4.93 8.55 -13.22
N ALA A 226 4.17 9.18 -14.12
CA ALA A 226 4.57 9.37 -15.51
C ALA A 226 5.85 10.22 -15.65
N ALA A 227 6.03 11.24 -14.80
CA ALA A 227 7.19 12.12 -14.83
C ALA A 227 8.48 11.41 -14.37
N VAL A 228 8.38 10.53 -13.37
CA VAL A 228 9.54 9.80 -12.80
C VAL A 228 9.75 8.41 -13.41
N GLY A 229 8.83 7.97 -14.28
CA GLY A 229 8.85 6.64 -14.89
C GLY A 229 8.54 5.52 -13.88
N ALA A 230 7.69 5.79 -12.89
CA ALA A 230 7.20 4.77 -11.97
C ALA A 230 5.95 4.09 -12.54
N ALA A 231 5.89 2.77 -12.40
CA ALA A 231 4.78 1.94 -12.85
C ALA A 231 4.30 0.93 -11.80
N ALA A 232 4.93 0.91 -10.61
CA ALA A 232 4.65 -0.08 -9.57
C ALA A 232 3.16 -0.13 -9.13
N MET A 233 2.47 1.03 -9.15
CA MET A 233 1.05 1.13 -8.77
C MET A 233 0.12 1.38 -9.96
N ALA A 234 0.62 1.26 -11.20
CA ALA A 234 -0.13 1.65 -12.41
C ALA A 234 -1.45 0.88 -12.58
N GLY A 235 -1.53 -0.37 -12.07
CA GLY A 235 -2.76 -1.16 -12.09
C GLY A 235 -3.79 -0.75 -11.02
N LEU A 236 -3.37 -0.07 -9.96
CA LEU A 236 -4.23 0.25 -8.81
C LEU A 236 -4.82 1.66 -8.88
N THR A 237 -4.10 2.61 -9.47
CA THR A 237 -4.56 4.00 -9.65
C THR A 237 -5.90 4.10 -10.40
N PRO A 238 -6.16 3.32 -11.47
CA PRO A 238 -7.47 3.32 -12.14
C PRO A 238 -8.61 2.81 -11.26
N VAL A 239 -8.36 1.78 -10.45
CA VAL A 239 -9.35 1.23 -9.51
C VAL A 239 -9.71 2.27 -8.44
N LEU A 240 -8.70 2.96 -7.90
CA LEU A 240 -8.91 4.06 -6.95
C LEU A 240 -9.71 5.22 -7.57
N ARG A 241 -9.43 5.55 -8.84
CA ARG A 241 -10.22 6.54 -9.59
C ARG A 241 -11.68 6.10 -9.76
N ALA A 242 -11.92 4.82 -10.07
CA ALA A 242 -13.26 4.27 -10.20
C ALA A 242 -14.07 4.40 -8.91
N GLN A 243 -13.45 4.15 -7.74
CA GLN A 243 -14.09 4.37 -6.44
C GLN A 243 -14.51 5.83 -6.25
N ILE A 244 -13.65 6.80 -6.59
CA ILE A 244 -13.97 8.22 -6.47
C ILE A 244 -15.14 8.61 -7.39
N LEU A 245 -15.12 8.15 -8.64
CA LEU A 245 -16.21 8.40 -9.59
C LEU A 245 -17.53 7.81 -9.11
N ALA A 246 -17.50 6.59 -8.56
CA ALA A 246 -18.68 5.95 -7.99
C ALA A 246 -19.24 6.74 -6.78
N ILE A 247 -18.37 7.34 -5.95
CA ILE A 247 -18.78 8.23 -4.85
C ILE A 247 -19.41 9.53 -5.39
N GLN A 248 -18.88 10.06 -6.49
CA GLN A 248 -19.34 11.30 -7.11
C GLN A 248 -20.58 11.14 -7.99
N GLY A 249 -21.03 9.90 -8.24
CA GLY A 249 -22.20 9.60 -9.06
C GLY A 249 -21.92 9.42 -10.55
N ASP A 250 -20.64 9.46 -10.97
CA ASP A 250 -20.22 9.21 -12.35
C ASP A 250 -20.13 7.70 -12.64
N TYR A 251 -21.26 7.02 -12.49
CA TYR A 251 -21.35 5.55 -12.48
C TYR A 251 -20.88 4.89 -13.77
N GLU A 252 -21.12 5.51 -14.92
CA GLU A 252 -20.74 4.94 -16.21
C GLU A 252 -19.22 4.90 -16.40
N GLN A 253 -18.52 5.99 -16.05
CA GLN A 253 -17.05 6.02 -16.10
C GLN A 253 -16.44 5.10 -15.04
N ALA A 254 -17.02 5.05 -13.84
CA ALA A 254 -16.58 4.13 -12.78
C ALA A 254 -16.69 2.67 -13.23
N ARG A 255 -17.83 2.29 -13.83
CA ARG A 255 -18.09 0.95 -14.38
C ARG A 255 -17.03 0.54 -15.39
N GLN A 256 -16.73 1.40 -16.36
CA GLN A 256 -15.73 1.13 -17.40
C GLN A 256 -14.35 0.85 -16.80
N LEU A 257 -13.90 1.68 -15.86
CA LEU A 257 -12.62 1.48 -15.19
C LEU A 257 -12.56 0.19 -14.36
N TYR A 258 -13.64 -0.14 -13.65
CA TYR A 258 -13.70 -1.40 -12.92
C TYR A 258 -13.63 -2.60 -13.86
N GLU A 259 -14.42 -2.62 -14.94
CA GLU A 259 -14.41 -3.73 -15.90
C GLU A 259 -13.04 -3.92 -16.56
N GLU A 260 -12.35 -2.83 -16.89
CA GLU A 260 -11.03 -2.88 -17.52
C GLU A 260 -9.92 -3.34 -16.57
N HIS A 261 -9.93 -2.87 -15.32
CA HIS A 261 -8.75 -2.99 -14.44
C HIS A 261 -8.92 -3.95 -13.26
N LEU A 262 -10.15 -4.21 -12.80
CA LEU A 262 -10.39 -5.05 -11.63
C LEU A 262 -9.89 -6.50 -11.80
N PRO A 263 -10.06 -7.18 -12.95
CA PRO A 263 -9.57 -8.57 -13.10
C PRO A 263 -8.06 -8.71 -12.92
N LEU A 264 -7.29 -7.75 -13.44
CA LEU A 264 -5.84 -7.74 -13.29
C LEU A 264 -5.44 -7.36 -11.86
N ALA A 265 -6.15 -6.43 -11.22
CA ALA A 265 -5.92 -6.05 -9.84
C ALA A 265 -6.14 -7.23 -8.88
N MET A 266 -7.23 -8.00 -9.07
CA MET A 266 -7.53 -9.20 -8.29
C MET A 266 -6.45 -10.28 -8.47
N SER A 267 -6.06 -10.60 -9.72
CA SER A 267 -5.02 -11.62 -9.99
C SER A 267 -3.62 -11.27 -9.46
N ARG A 268 -3.40 -10.00 -9.07
CA ARG A 268 -2.15 -9.52 -8.47
C ARG A 268 -2.18 -9.46 -6.94
N GLY A 269 -3.15 -10.09 -6.28
CA GLY A 269 -3.17 -10.22 -4.82
C GLY A 269 -4.10 -9.24 -4.08
N LEU A 270 -5.00 -8.53 -4.79
CA LEU A 270 -6.07 -7.74 -4.16
C LEU A 270 -7.38 -8.52 -3.94
N GLU A 271 -7.33 -9.85 -3.93
CA GLU A 271 -8.48 -10.73 -3.67
C GLU A 271 -9.22 -10.34 -2.37
N ARG A 272 -8.48 -9.92 -1.33
CA ARG A 272 -9.05 -9.47 -0.05
C ARG A 272 -9.99 -8.26 -0.18
N LEU A 273 -9.75 -7.40 -1.16
CA LEU A 273 -10.61 -6.23 -1.45
C LEU A 273 -11.71 -6.57 -2.47
N GLY A 274 -11.70 -7.78 -3.03
CA GLY A 274 -12.54 -8.22 -4.14
C GLY A 274 -14.03 -7.97 -3.87
N SER A 275 -14.56 -8.47 -2.75
CA SER A 275 -15.99 -8.32 -2.41
C SER A 275 -16.45 -6.86 -2.39
N SER A 276 -15.64 -5.96 -1.82
CA SER A 276 -15.93 -4.53 -1.68
C SER A 276 -15.93 -3.81 -3.03
N LEU A 277 -14.99 -4.15 -3.92
CA LEU A 277 -14.90 -3.57 -5.26
C LEU A 277 -15.97 -4.13 -6.20
N LEU A 278 -16.30 -5.43 -6.09
CA LEU A 278 -17.38 -6.07 -6.84
C LEU A 278 -18.74 -5.47 -6.44
N ALA A 279 -18.96 -5.20 -5.14
CA ALA A 279 -20.17 -4.52 -4.67
C ALA A 279 -20.27 -3.08 -5.23
N ASP A 280 -19.17 -2.33 -5.30
CA ASP A 280 -19.16 -1.01 -5.94
C ASP A 280 -19.47 -1.11 -7.45
N LEU A 281 -18.94 -2.12 -8.15
CA LEU A 281 -19.27 -2.37 -9.56
C LEU A 281 -20.76 -2.73 -9.72
N ALA A 282 -21.33 -3.55 -8.85
CA ALA A 282 -22.77 -3.86 -8.84
C ALA A 282 -23.61 -2.58 -8.70
N TRP A 283 -23.17 -1.65 -7.85
CA TRP A 283 -23.81 -0.35 -7.69
C TRP A 283 -23.68 0.57 -8.89
N CYS A 284 -22.53 0.58 -9.57
CA CYS A 284 -22.42 1.28 -10.85
C CYS A 284 -23.38 0.68 -11.88
N ARG A 285 -23.46 -0.65 -11.99
CA ARG A 285 -24.35 -1.35 -12.93
C ARG A 285 -25.83 -1.04 -12.69
N ILE A 286 -26.29 -1.04 -11.43
CA ILE A 286 -27.70 -0.73 -11.13
C ILE A 286 -28.05 0.71 -11.54
N ASN A 287 -27.16 1.67 -11.30
CA ASN A 287 -27.36 3.07 -11.69
C ASN A 287 -27.22 3.30 -13.20
N CYS A 288 -26.53 2.42 -13.93
CA CYS A 288 -26.51 2.39 -15.40
C CYS A 288 -27.70 1.60 -16.00
N GLY A 289 -28.69 1.18 -15.19
CA GLY A 289 -29.87 0.45 -15.67
C GLY A 289 -29.63 -1.04 -15.96
N GLN A 290 -28.46 -1.59 -15.65
CA GLN A 290 -28.10 -2.98 -15.91
C GLN A 290 -28.52 -3.90 -14.75
N ARG A 291 -29.82 -3.98 -14.46
CA ARG A 291 -30.38 -4.67 -13.26
C ARG A 291 -29.92 -6.12 -13.12
N GLU A 292 -29.99 -6.92 -14.19
CA GLU A 292 -29.61 -8.35 -14.14
C GLU A 292 -28.12 -8.54 -13.84
N HIS A 293 -27.26 -7.76 -14.50
CA HIS A 293 -25.81 -7.80 -14.26
C HIS A 293 -25.47 -7.30 -12.86
N ALA A 294 -26.19 -6.29 -12.34
CA ALA A 294 -26.01 -5.82 -10.98
C ALA A 294 -26.36 -6.90 -9.95
N LEU A 295 -27.45 -7.65 -10.17
CA LEU A 295 -27.84 -8.76 -9.30
C LEU A 295 -26.80 -9.90 -9.33
N HIS A 296 -26.31 -10.26 -10.51
CA HIS A 296 -25.23 -11.25 -10.63
C HIS A 296 -23.99 -10.80 -9.84
N GLN A 297 -23.56 -9.56 -10.07
CA GLN A 297 -22.37 -9.00 -9.43
C GLN A 297 -22.51 -8.89 -7.90
N ALA A 298 -23.70 -8.54 -7.41
CA ALA A 298 -23.98 -8.49 -5.97
C ALA A 298 -23.85 -9.87 -5.32
N ARG A 299 -24.36 -10.92 -5.98
CA ARG A 299 -24.23 -12.30 -5.49
C ARG A 299 -22.78 -12.78 -5.49
N GLU A 300 -22.01 -12.44 -6.52
CA GLU A 300 -20.57 -12.71 -6.55
C GLU A 300 -19.86 -12.01 -5.39
N ALA A 301 -20.15 -10.73 -5.14
CA ALA A 301 -19.57 -10.00 -4.02
C ALA A 301 -19.89 -10.63 -2.65
N GLU A 302 -21.07 -11.24 -2.49
CA GLU A 302 -21.41 -11.99 -1.28
C GLU A 302 -20.62 -13.29 -1.13
N ILE A 303 -20.42 -14.03 -2.23
CA ILE A 303 -19.64 -15.27 -2.24
C ILE A 303 -18.17 -14.99 -1.91
N GLU A 304 -17.62 -13.91 -2.45
CA GLU A 304 -16.23 -13.48 -2.26
C GLU A 304 -15.98 -12.77 -0.92
N LEU A 305 -17.01 -12.56 -0.10
CA LEU A 305 -16.86 -11.89 1.19
C LEU A 305 -16.17 -12.81 2.21
N ASP A 306 -14.85 -12.69 2.32
CA ASP A 306 -14.07 -13.37 3.36
C ASP A 306 -14.32 -12.71 4.74
N PRO A 307 -14.80 -13.45 5.76
CA PRO A 307 -14.95 -12.92 7.11
C PRO A 307 -13.64 -12.40 7.74
N ARG A 308 -12.48 -12.77 7.19
CA ARG A 308 -11.15 -12.36 7.64
C ARG A 308 -10.62 -11.11 6.94
N CYS A 309 -11.30 -10.57 5.94
CA CYS A 309 -10.91 -9.27 5.38
C CYS A 309 -11.10 -8.16 6.42
N ASP A 310 -10.59 -6.96 6.16
CA ASP A 310 -10.63 -5.90 7.18
C ASP A 310 -12.05 -5.45 7.48
N VAL A 311 -12.27 -4.99 8.72
CA VAL A 311 -13.60 -4.66 9.24
C VAL A 311 -14.24 -3.54 8.41
N ASP A 312 -13.48 -2.54 7.99
CA ASP A 312 -13.96 -1.45 7.13
C ASP A 312 -14.29 -1.93 5.71
N ASP A 313 -13.54 -2.88 5.16
CA ASP A 313 -13.88 -3.51 3.88
C ASP A 313 -15.21 -4.26 3.98
N ARG A 314 -15.40 -5.08 5.04
CA ARG A 314 -16.68 -5.78 5.28
C ARG A 314 -17.84 -4.81 5.44
N ALA A 315 -17.64 -3.75 6.24
CA ALA A 315 -18.64 -2.72 6.46
C ALA A 315 -19.03 -2.03 5.16
N ALA A 316 -18.04 -1.71 4.31
CA ALA A 316 -18.27 -1.10 3.01
C ALA A 316 -19.01 -2.04 2.05
N THR A 317 -18.61 -3.31 1.96
CA THR A 317 -19.28 -4.34 1.16
C THR A 317 -20.75 -4.45 1.55
N HIS A 318 -21.05 -4.63 2.84
CA HIS A 318 -22.43 -4.75 3.30
C HIS A 318 -23.24 -3.47 3.08
N SER A 319 -22.66 -2.30 3.32
CA SER A 319 -23.34 -1.02 3.05
C SER A 319 -23.73 -0.92 1.59
N ARG A 320 -22.83 -1.34 0.68
CA ARG A 320 -23.07 -1.25 -0.75
C ARG A 320 -24.08 -2.29 -1.23
N LEU A 321 -23.98 -3.53 -0.75
CA LEU A 321 -24.97 -4.58 -1.05
C LEU A 321 -26.37 -4.18 -0.57
N ALA A 322 -26.49 -3.54 0.59
CA ALA A 322 -27.78 -3.03 1.06
C ALA A 322 -28.41 -2.04 0.07
N GLN A 323 -27.61 -1.10 -0.47
CA GLN A 323 -28.06 -0.15 -1.48
C GLN A 323 -28.46 -0.85 -2.79
N VAL A 324 -27.66 -1.80 -3.27
CA VAL A 324 -27.94 -2.56 -4.50
C VAL A 324 -29.24 -3.37 -4.37
N TYR A 325 -29.39 -4.13 -3.29
CA TYR A 325 -30.59 -4.94 -3.07
C TYR A 325 -31.85 -4.09 -2.87
N ALA A 326 -31.74 -2.94 -2.19
CA ALA A 326 -32.85 -2.00 -2.08
C ALA A 326 -33.28 -1.46 -3.45
N ALA A 327 -32.34 -1.11 -4.33
CA ALA A 327 -32.62 -0.65 -5.69
C ALA A 327 -33.15 -1.76 -6.62
N LEU A 328 -32.90 -3.02 -6.27
CA LEU A 328 -33.45 -4.21 -6.93
C LEU A 328 -34.82 -4.64 -6.36
N ASP A 329 -35.38 -3.89 -5.42
CA ASP A 329 -36.64 -4.16 -4.73
C ASP A 329 -36.61 -5.42 -3.84
N ASP A 330 -35.42 -5.91 -3.48
CA ASP A 330 -35.20 -7.03 -2.55
C ASP A 330 -34.99 -6.51 -1.12
N GLN A 331 -36.10 -6.18 -0.46
CA GLN A 331 -36.08 -5.58 0.88
C GLN A 331 -35.51 -6.51 1.96
N ALA A 332 -35.67 -7.83 1.79
CA ALA A 332 -35.17 -8.80 2.76
C ALA A 332 -33.63 -8.81 2.78
N ASN A 333 -33.00 -8.89 1.60
CA ASN A 333 -31.55 -8.82 1.52
C ASN A 333 -31.01 -7.44 1.87
N ALA A 334 -31.70 -6.37 1.47
CA ALA A 334 -31.33 -5.01 1.84
C ALA A 334 -31.26 -4.86 3.38
N GLN A 335 -32.30 -5.26 4.11
CA GLN A 335 -32.34 -5.18 5.58
C GLN A 335 -31.26 -6.03 6.25
N ARG A 336 -31.03 -7.26 5.76
CA ARG A 336 -29.96 -8.13 6.28
C ARG A 336 -28.59 -7.47 6.17
N HIS A 337 -28.29 -6.87 5.02
CA HIS A 337 -27.02 -6.19 4.78
C HIS A 337 -26.91 -4.87 5.53
N THR A 338 -28.00 -4.10 5.68
CA THR A 338 -28.00 -2.91 6.54
C THR A 338 -27.62 -3.27 7.97
N ALA A 339 -28.26 -4.29 8.56
CA ALA A 339 -27.96 -4.73 9.92
C ALA A 339 -26.51 -5.25 10.05
N ALA A 340 -25.98 -5.91 9.01
CA ALA A 340 -24.59 -6.34 9.00
C ALA A 340 -23.62 -5.16 8.92
N ALA A 341 -23.87 -4.20 8.02
CA ALA A 341 -23.08 -2.99 7.88
C ALA A 341 -23.01 -2.19 9.19
N GLU A 342 -24.13 -2.04 9.90
CA GLU A 342 -24.18 -1.35 11.20
C GLU A 342 -23.26 -2.01 12.24
N ARG A 343 -23.25 -3.35 12.31
CA ARG A 343 -22.38 -4.10 13.22
C ARG A 343 -20.90 -3.92 12.87
N GLU A 344 -20.56 -4.05 11.59
CA GLU A 344 -19.18 -3.89 11.13
C GLU A 344 -18.67 -2.46 11.31
N TRP A 345 -19.49 -1.44 11.01
CA TRP A 345 -19.12 -0.04 11.27
C TRP A 345 -18.92 0.25 12.75
N ALA A 346 -19.73 -0.33 13.63
CA ALA A 346 -19.55 -0.21 15.06
C ALA A 346 -18.24 -0.85 15.54
N GLU A 347 -17.85 -1.99 14.96
CA GLU A 347 -16.56 -2.64 15.23
C GLU A 347 -15.40 -1.80 14.70
N PHE A 348 -15.50 -1.29 13.48
CA PHE A 348 -14.48 -0.42 12.91
C PHE A 348 -14.26 0.85 13.75
N ALA A 349 -15.34 1.45 14.27
CA ALA A 349 -15.24 2.60 15.17
C ALA A 349 -14.48 2.26 16.48
N ARG A 350 -14.70 1.08 17.05
CA ARG A 350 -13.93 0.58 18.21
C ARG A 350 -12.47 0.35 17.84
N GLN A 351 -12.20 -0.24 16.68
CA GLN A 351 -10.85 -0.45 16.18
C GLN A 351 -10.10 0.88 16.00
N GLN A 352 -10.72 1.88 15.37
CA GLN A 352 -10.13 3.23 15.23
C GLN A 352 -9.81 3.85 16.59
N GLN A 353 -10.72 3.74 17.56
CA GLN A 353 -10.49 4.26 18.91
C GLN A 353 -9.30 3.55 19.59
N SER A 354 -9.27 2.22 19.54
CA SER A 354 -8.15 1.43 20.09
C SER A 354 -6.82 1.79 19.42
N TRP A 355 -6.82 2.01 18.10
CA TRP A 355 -5.64 2.46 17.38
C TRP A 355 -5.16 3.82 17.85
N ARG A 356 -6.06 4.81 18.01
CA ARG A 356 -5.71 6.14 18.54
C ARG A 356 -5.06 6.04 19.92
N GLU A 357 -5.63 5.24 20.81
CA GLU A 357 -5.13 5.06 22.18
C GLU A 357 -3.73 4.42 22.18
N GLN A 358 -3.53 3.35 21.42
CA GLN A 358 -2.24 2.66 21.33
C GLN A 358 -1.16 3.51 20.64
N LEU A 359 -1.51 4.24 19.58
CA LEU A 359 -0.60 5.18 18.91
C LEU A 359 -0.19 6.31 19.85
N ALA A 360 -1.12 6.86 20.63
CA ALA A 360 -0.83 7.88 21.64
C ALA A 360 0.08 7.32 22.75
N ALA A 361 -0.22 6.13 23.26
CA ALA A 361 0.56 5.45 24.29
C ALA A 361 1.98 5.10 23.84
N ALA A 362 2.20 4.87 22.54
CA ALA A 362 3.53 4.60 22.00
C ALA A 362 4.49 5.80 22.09
N ALA A 363 3.95 7.03 22.22
CA ALA A 363 4.67 8.29 22.39
C ALA A 363 5.82 8.51 21.37
N LEU A 364 5.64 8.01 20.14
CA LEU A 364 6.59 8.23 19.05
C LEU A 364 6.34 9.60 18.42
N THR A 365 7.42 10.27 18.00
CA THR A 365 7.36 11.58 17.35
C THR A 365 8.02 11.53 15.96
N PRO A 366 7.55 12.32 14.98
CA PRO A 366 8.19 12.41 13.67
C PRO A 366 9.66 12.86 13.79
N SER A 367 10.62 12.01 13.40
CA SER A 367 12.07 12.24 13.58
C SER A 367 12.87 12.29 12.29
#